data_AF-A0A924QIC6-F1
#
_entry.id   AF-A0A924QIC6-F1
#
_cell.length_a   1.000
_cell.length_b   1.000
_cell.length_c   1.000
_cell.angle_alpha   90.00
_cell.angle_beta   90.00
_cell.angle_gamma   90.00
#
_symmetry.space_group_name_H-M   'P 1'
#
loop_
_entity.id
_entity.type
_entity.pdbx_description
1 polymer ?
#
loop_
_entity_poly.entity_id
_entity_poly.type
_entity_poly.pdbx_seq_one_letter_code
_entity_poly.pdbx_strand_id
1 'polypeptide(L)' 'AVSLKQGAGRLIRSESDRGLLVVCDPRMAGMSYGKRLRQAVPPMTSVGSEAEALTWLKELSGEHLF' A
#
# COMPACT_ATOMS: atom_id res chain seq x y z
N ALA A 1 -2.42 15.67 -3.90
CA ALA A 1 -1.39 14.61 -4.03
C ALA A 1 -0.42 14.58 -2.85
N VAL A 2 -0.10 15.73 -2.24
CA VAL A 2 0.79 15.81 -1.06
C VAL A 2 0.30 14.93 0.09
N SER A 3 -1.00 14.95 0.44
CA SER A 3 -1.53 14.18 1.57
C SER A 3 -1.35 12.66 1.44
N LEU A 4 -1.40 12.11 0.23
CA LEU A 4 -1.17 10.67 0.01
C LEU A 4 0.31 10.31 0.13
N LYS A 5 1.21 11.14 -0.42
CA LYS A 5 2.65 10.98 -0.24
C LYS A 5 3.03 10.99 1.23
N GLN A 6 2.41 11.89 2.00
CA GLN A 6 2.59 11.98 3.45
C GLN A 6 1.98 10.78 4.19
N GLY A 7 0.83 10.26 3.73
CA GLY A 7 0.27 9.00 4.25
C GLY A 7 1.17 7.78 4.00
N ALA A 8 1.73 7.66 2.80
CA ALA A 8 2.69 6.60 2.47
C ALA A 8 4.01 6.74 3.26
N GLY A 9 4.50 7.96 3.47
CA GLY A 9 5.68 8.22 4.31
C GLY A 9 5.47 7.91 5.80
N ARG A 10 4.21 7.77 6.26
CA ARG A 10 3.92 7.27 7.61
C ARG A 10 3.99 5.75 7.73
N LEU A 11 3.87 5.04 6.61
CA LEU A 11 3.99 3.59 6.49
C LEU A 11 5.46 3.17 6.34
N ILE A 12 6.28 3.99 5.69
CA ILE A 12 7.73 3.79 5.51
C ILE A 12 8.47 4.83 6.35
N ARG A 13 8.72 4.54 7.63
CA ARG A 13 9.45 5.44 8.55
C ARG A 13 10.92 5.07 8.67
N SER A 14 11.29 3.83 8.37
CA SER A 14 12.65 3.31 8.27
C SER A 14 12.84 2.51 6.97
N GLU A 15 14.07 2.34 6.50
CA GLU A 15 14.37 1.54 5.29
C GLU A 15 13.99 0.05 5.44
N SER A 16 13.89 -0.42 6.68
CA SER A 16 13.45 -1.78 7.02
C SER A 16 11.93 -1.92 7.17
N ASP A 17 11.18 -0.82 7.17
CA ASP A 17 9.73 -0.89 7.36
C ASP A 17 9.06 -1.53 6.15
N ARG A 18 8.26 -2.56 6.42
CA ARG A 18 7.40 -3.22 5.44
C ARG A 18 5.96 -3.04 5.87
N GLY A 19 5.07 -2.75 4.93
CA GLY A 19 3.66 -2.55 5.22
C GLY A 19 2.79 -2.48 3.97
N LEU A 20 1.48 -2.45 4.18
CA LEU A 20 0.48 -2.40 3.12
C LEU A 20 -0.20 -1.03 3.09
N LEU A 21 -0.24 -0.39 1.93
CA LEU A 21 -1.03 0.83 1.71
C LEU A 21 -2.41 0.45 1.17
N VAL A 22 -3.42 0.50 2.04
CA VAL A 22 -4.81 0.24 1.66
C VAL A 22 -5.53 1.55 1.41
N VAL A 23 -6.21 1.66 0.26
CA VAL A 23 -7.02 2.84 -0.07
C VAL A 23 -8.46 2.43 -0.28
N CYS A 24 -9.30 2.71 0.73
CA CYS A 24 -10.71 2.33 0.76
C CYS A 24 -11.62 3.35 0.06
N ASP A 25 -11.28 3.75 -1.18
CA ASP A 25 -12.13 4.62 -2.00
C ASP A 25 -12.58 3.86 -3.27
N PRO A 26 -13.85 3.40 -3.34
CA PRO A 26 -14.33 2.61 -4.49
C PRO A 26 -14.29 3.39 -5.81
N ARG A 27 -14.20 4.73 -5.77
CA ARG A 27 -14.13 5.58 -6.95
C ARG A 27 -12.76 5.50 -7.64
N MET A 28 -11.75 4.93 -6.99
CA MET A 28 -10.42 4.80 -7.58
C MET A 28 -10.32 3.76 -8.70
N ALA A 29 -11.18 2.75 -8.70
CA ALA A 29 -11.15 1.70 -9.72
C ALA A 29 -11.63 2.21 -11.08
N GLY A 30 -12.53 3.20 -11.10
CA GLY A 30 -13.17 3.70 -12.33
C GLY A 30 -12.67 5.06 -12.83
N MET A 31 -12.00 5.87 -12.01
CA MET A 31 -11.61 7.23 -12.39
C MET A 31 -10.11 7.39 -12.70
N SER A 32 -9.80 8.36 -13.56
CA SER A 32 -8.42 8.80 -13.92
C SER A 32 -7.54 9.11 -12.71
N TYR A 33 -8.13 9.42 -11.57
CA TYR A 33 -7.44 9.63 -10.30
C TYR A 33 -6.68 8.39 -9.80
N GLY A 34 -7.15 7.17 -10.04
CA GLY A 34 -6.45 5.94 -9.63
C GLY A 34 -5.05 5.82 -10.28
N LYS A 35 -4.91 6.24 -11.53
CA LYS A 35 -3.60 6.32 -12.23
C LYS A 35 -2.70 7.39 -11.59
N ARG A 36 -3.27 8.56 -11.30
CA ARG A 36 -2.54 9.68 -10.66
C ARG A 36 -2.10 9.34 -9.25
N LEU A 37 -2.88 8.54 -8.52
CA LEU A 37 -2.58 8.03 -7.20
C LEU A 37 -1.38 7.09 -7.23
N ARG A 38 -1.39 6.09 -8.13
CA ARG A 38 -0.26 5.17 -8.35
C ARG A 38 1.03 5.90 -8.72
N GLN A 39 0.94 6.94 -9.55
CA GLN A 39 2.09 7.79 -9.91
C GLN A 39 2.57 8.68 -8.76
N ALA A 40 1.73 8.93 -7.74
CA ALA A 40 2.08 9.77 -6.61
C ALA A 40 2.79 8.98 -5.50
N VAL A 41 2.70 7.66 -5.47
CA VAL A 41 3.41 6.80 -4.51
C VAL A 41 4.65 6.19 -5.15
N PRO A 42 5.67 5.81 -4.34
CA PRO A 42 6.78 4.97 -4.82
C PRO A 42 6.29 3.72 -5.58
N PRO A 43 7.10 3.14 -6.46
CA PRO A 43 6.76 1.86 -7.09
C PRO A 43 6.50 0.80 -6.02
N MET A 44 5.31 0.22 -6.03
CA MET A 44 4.83 -0.78 -5.08
C MET A 44 4.22 -1.96 -5.84
N THR A 45 4.31 -3.15 -5.26
CA THR A 45 3.58 -4.33 -5.76
C THR A 45 2.08 -4.08 -5.64
N SER A 46 1.34 -4.31 -6.72
CA SER A 46 -0.12 -4.16 -6.72
C SER A 46 -0.76 -5.43 -6.18
N VAL A 47 -1.66 -5.27 -5.21
CA VAL A 47 -2.45 -6.37 -4.65
C VAL A 47 -3.86 -6.31 -5.23
N GLY A 48 -4.32 -7.42 -5.82
CA GLY A 48 -5.57 -7.49 -6.58
C GLY A 48 -6.80 -7.89 -5.76
N SER A 49 -6.60 -8.43 -4.56
CA SER A 49 -7.69 -8.89 -3.69
C SER A 49 -7.38 -8.74 -2.21
N GLU A 50 -8.42 -8.68 -1.39
CA GLU A 50 -8.29 -8.71 0.08
C GLU A 50 -7.61 -10.00 0.56
N ALA A 51 -7.91 -11.15 -0.06
CA ALA A 51 -7.31 -12.43 0.30
C ALA A 51 -5.77 -12.44 0.08
N GLU A 52 -5.32 -11.85 -1.02
CA GLU A 52 -3.89 -11.70 -1.32
C GLU A 52 -3.21 -10.74 -0.33
N ALA A 53 -3.86 -9.63 0.02
CA ALA A 53 -3.39 -8.69 1.03
C ALA A 53 -3.22 -9.35 2.41
N LEU A 54 -4.22 -10.12 2.84
CA LEU A 54 -4.19 -10.82 4.13
C LEU A 54 -3.15 -11.93 4.16
N THR A 55 -2.95 -12.64 3.06
CA THR A 55 -1.88 -13.65 2.92
C THR A 55 -0.52 -13.01 3.09
N TRP A 56 -0.26 -11.92 2.37
CA TRP A 56 1.00 -11.20 2.45
C TRP A 56 1.28 -10.63 3.86
N LEU A 57 0.26 -10.07 4.52
CA LEU A 57 0.41 -9.60 5.91
C LEU A 57 0.74 -10.74 6.90
N LYS A 58 0.19 -11.94 6.68
CA LYS A 58 0.52 -13.11 7.51
C LYS A 58 1.97 -13.53 7.31
N GLU A 59 2.45 -13.58 6.06
CA GLU A 59 3.85 -13.87 5.76
C GLU A 59 4.78 -12.87 6.45
N LEU A 60 4.46 -11.57 6.35
CA LEU A 60 5.22 -10.51 7.00
C LEU A 60 5.25 -10.65 8.54
N SER A 61 4.13 -11.05 9.15
CA SER A 61 4.07 -11.30 10.59
C SER A 61 4.84 -12.56 11.03
N GLY A 62 4.92 -13.56 10.14
CA GLY A 62 5.66 -14.80 10.37
C GLY A 62 7.18 -14.61 10.30
N GLU A 63 7.65 -13.67 9.49
CA GLU A 63 9.08 -13.27 9.45
C GLU A 63 9.55 -12.61 10.75
N HIS A 64 8.64 -12.06 11.56
CA HIS A 64 8.96 -11.37 12.82
C HIS A 64 8.94 -12.29 14.05
N LEU A 65 8.65 -13.58 13.87
CA LEU A 65 8.59 -14.60 14.94
C LEU A 65 9.86 -15.47 15.05
N PHE A 66 10.97 -15.07 14.42
CA PHE A 66 12.28 -15.72 14.55
C PHE A 66 13.38 -14.72 14.90
#